data_AF-A0A430CJM6-F1
#
_entry.id   AF-A0A430CJM6-F1
#
_cell.length_a   1.000
_cell.length_b   1.000
_cell.length_c   1.000
_cell.angle_alpha   90.00
_cell.angle_beta   90.00
_cell.angle_gamma   90.00
#
_symmetry.space_group_name_H-M   'P 1'
#
loop_
_entity.id
_entity.type
_entity.pdbx_description
1 polymer ?
#
loop_
_entity_poly.entity_id
_entity_poly.type
_entity_poly.pdbx_seq_one_letter_code
_entity_poly.pdbx_strand_id
1 'polypeptide(L)'
;MSVYLYLFHGRDRFDQDMDAWGRECPAIGPLSYVHTTYGGDVKLRGAREVMERFFPNTEIHFHDGYGEHAIPLDGDCLPHGGTLYGDWSVCGAEALRPHGTAHVTPVCDICGSDDLVKDAAAVWDREAQAWSLASTYDSTSCQSCLREGDDVEQWIPAAA
;
A
#
# COMPACT_ATOMS: atom_id res chain seq x y z
N MET A 1 -11.36 -1.53 11.80
CA MET A 1 -10.73 -0.86 10.66
C MET A 1 -9.30 -0.49 11.04
N SER A 2 -8.32 -0.87 10.23
CA SER A 2 -6.91 -0.50 10.41
C SER A 2 -6.52 0.53 9.36
N VAL A 3 -5.55 1.38 9.67
CA VAL A 3 -4.97 2.35 8.73
C VAL A 3 -3.47 2.12 8.60
N TYR A 4 -2.89 2.63 7.52
CA TYR A 4 -1.47 2.57 7.23
C TYR A 4 -0.96 3.97 6.96
N LEU A 5 0.26 4.26 7.43
CA LEU A 5 0.98 5.48 7.10
C LEU A 5 2.00 5.14 6.00
N TYR A 6 1.81 5.73 4.84
CA TYR A 6 2.69 5.55 3.70
C TYR A 6 3.55 6.81 3.51
N LEU A 7 4.88 6.65 3.53
CA LEU A 7 5.85 7.74 3.46
C LEU A 7 6.56 7.71 2.11
N PHE A 8 6.62 8.84 1.43
CA PHE A 8 7.25 8.99 0.12
C PHE A 8 7.90 10.37 -0.01
N HIS A 9 8.53 10.63 -1.15
CA HIS A 9 9.30 11.87 -1.34
C HIS A 9 10.50 11.97 -0.37
N GLY A 10 11.14 10.84 -0.09
CA GLY A 10 12.22 10.70 0.89
C GLY A 10 13.57 11.23 0.41
N ARG A 11 14.26 11.97 1.28
CA ARG A 11 15.58 12.60 1.05
C ARG A 11 16.54 12.43 2.24
N ASP A 12 17.83 12.66 2.01
CA ASP A 12 18.86 12.60 3.05
C ASP A 12 18.97 13.91 3.84
N ARG A 13 18.68 15.05 3.19
CA ARG A 13 18.78 16.40 3.78
C ARG A 13 17.67 17.30 3.26
N PHE A 14 17.27 18.29 4.06
CA PHE A 14 16.24 19.27 3.67
C PHE A 14 16.58 20.06 2.41
N ASP A 15 17.85 20.40 2.25
CA ASP A 15 18.36 21.25 1.16
C ASP A 15 18.72 20.45 -0.10
N GLN A 16 18.42 19.15 -0.13
CA GLN A 16 18.68 18.31 -1.28
C GLN A 16 17.75 18.67 -2.43
N ASP A 17 18.34 19.06 -3.57
CA ASP A 17 17.61 19.22 -4.83
C ASP A 17 17.19 17.83 -5.36
N MET A 18 15.92 17.70 -5.74
CA MET A 18 15.30 16.42 -6.09
C MET A 18 14.62 16.50 -7.45
N ASP A 19 15.27 15.90 -8.45
CA ASP A 19 14.72 15.77 -9.81
C ASP A 19 13.66 14.65 -9.93
N ALA A 20 13.48 13.83 -8.88
CA ALA A 20 12.57 12.67 -8.85
C ALA A 20 11.95 12.48 -7.45
N TRP A 21 11.01 11.53 -7.30
CA TRP A 21 10.28 11.24 -6.06
C TRP A 21 11.12 10.67 -4.89
N GLY A 22 12.43 10.47 -5.04
CA GLY A 22 13.30 10.02 -3.95
C GLY A 22 13.00 8.61 -3.42
N ARG A 23 13.09 8.44 -2.09
CA ARG A 23 12.86 7.16 -1.40
C ARG A 23 11.42 7.01 -0.90
N GLU A 24 10.99 5.77 -0.83
CA GLU A 24 9.72 5.37 -0.21
C GLU A 24 9.98 4.45 0.99
N CYS A 25 9.13 4.56 2.00
CA CYS A 25 9.10 3.64 3.12
C CYS A 25 8.08 2.53 2.86
N PRO A 26 8.34 1.27 3.26
CA PRO A 26 7.28 0.31 3.42
C PRO A 26 6.17 0.89 4.31
N ALA A 27 4.91 0.72 3.91
CA ALA A 27 3.79 1.28 4.64
C ALA A 27 3.79 0.83 6.12
N ILE A 28 3.77 1.82 7.03
CA ILE A 28 3.79 1.59 8.47
C ILE A 28 2.38 1.22 8.90
N GLY A 29 2.20 -0.01 9.35
CA GLY A 29 0.94 -0.50 9.87
C GLY A 29 0.88 -2.03 9.93
N PRO A 30 -0.30 -2.60 10.27
CA PRO A 30 -1.56 -1.89 10.54
C PRO A 30 -1.52 -1.05 11.83
N LEU A 31 -2.09 0.15 11.78
CA LEU A 31 -2.25 1.09 12.89
C LEU A 31 -3.71 1.24 13.27
N SER A 32 -3.97 1.50 14.56
CA SER A 32 -5.28 1.89 15.07
C SER A 32 -5.66 3.31 14.64
N TYR A 33 -4.69 4.22 14.61
CA TYR A 33 -4.84 5.54 14.00
C TYR A 33 -3.51 6.18 13.63
N VAL A 34 -3.62 7.20 12.79
CA VAL A 34 -2.60 8.22 12.53
C VAL A 34 -3.23 9.58 12.83
N HIS A 35 -2.56 10.42 13.61
CA HIS A 35 -3.01 11.75 13.96
C HIS A 35 -1.91 12.76 13.62
N THR A 36 -2.24 13.82 12.90
CA THR A 36 -1.29 14.92 12.59
C THR A 36 -1.69 16.18 13.35
N THR A 37 -0.77 16.74 14.13
CA THR A 37 -1.04 17.92 14.98
C THR A 37 -0.37 19.16 14.39
N TYR A 38 -1.12 20.04 13.73
CA TYR A 38 -0.67 21.36 13.24
C TYR A 38 0.68 21.39 12.49
N GLY A 39 1.08 20.30 11.83
CA GLY A 39 2.39 20.19 11.19
C GLY A 39 3.57 20.17 12.18
N GLY A 40 3.34 19.81 13.44
CA GLY A 40 4.39 19.65 14.46
C GLY A 40 4.70 18.19 14.77
N ASP A 41 3.69 17.33 14.84
CA ASP A 41 3.89 15.89 15.09
C ASP A 41 2.93 15.01 14.31
N VAL A 42 3.39 13.80 14.01
CA VAL A 42 2.57 12.67 13.55
C VAL A 42 2.58 11.59 14.62
N LYS A 43 1.42 11.32 15.21
CA LYS A 43 1.21 10.32 16.26
C LYS A 43 0.62 9.06 15.68
N LEU A 44 1.21 7.93 16.05
CA LEU A 44 0.82 6.60 15.61
C LEU A 44 0.41 5.79 16.83
N ARG A 45 -0.68 5.03 16.70
CA ARG A 45 -1.02 3.98 17.66
C ARG A 45 -1.09 2.65 16.95
N GLY A 46 -0.40 1.65 17.48
CA GLY A 46 -0.33 0.32 16.88
C GLY A 46 -0.10 -0.78 17.91
N ALA A 47 -0.32 -2.03 17.50
CA ALA A 47 0.03 -3.19 18.30
C ALA A 47 1.54 -3.27 18.51
N ARG A 48 1.98 -3.86 19.63
CA ARG A 48 3.39 -4.00 20.01
C ARG A 48 4.28 -4.48 18.86
N GLU A 49 3.89 -5.56 18.20
CA GLU A 49 4.65 -6.17 17.10
C GLU A 49 4.86 -5.20 15.92
N VAL A 50 3.89 -4.34 15.64
CA VAL A 50 3.99 -3.32 14.58
C VAL A 50 4.92 -2.20 15.02
N MET A 51 4.74 -1.69 16.24
CA MET A 51 5.54 -0.58 16.75
C MET A 51 7.02 -0.96 16.89
N GLU A 52 7.31 -2.15 17.43
CA GLU A 52 8.69 -2.67 17.57
C GLU A 52 9.33 -2.96 16.20
N ARG A 53 8.56 -3.37 15.19
CA ARG A 53 9.06 -3.59 13.82
C ARG A 53 9.52 -2.29 13.15
N PHE A 54 8.71 -1.24 13.22
CA PHE A 54 8.98 0.01 12.51
C PHE A 54 9.80 1.01 13.33
N PHE A 55 9.78 0.89 14.67
CA PHE A 55 10.49 1.78 15.58
C PHE A 55 11.35 0.98 16.59
N PRO A 56 12.26 0.09 16.13
CA PRO A 56 12.97 -0.84 17.01
C PRO A 56 13.91 -0.17 18.02
N ASN A 57 14.30 1.08 17.74
CA ASN A 57 15.24 1.84 18.58
C ASN A 57 14.54 2.96 19.37
N THR A 58 13.21 2.96 19.41
CA THR A 58 12.42 3.97 20.12
C THR A 58 11.84 3.37 21.40
N GLU A 59 12.01 4.06 22.52
CA GLU A 59 11.32 3.68 23.75
C GLU A 59 9.82 4.02 23.63
N ILE A 60 8.98 2.98 23.61
CA ILE A 60 7.52 3.09 23.52
C ILE A 60 6.91 2.36 24.71
N HIS A 61 6.06 3.06 25.46
CA HIS A 61 5.29 2.43 26.54
C HIS A 61 4.04 1.75 25.96
N PHE A 62 3.84 0.49 26.36
CA PHE A 62 2.74 -0.33 25.89
C PHE A 62 1.70 -0.54 27.00
N HIS A 63 0.43 -0.28 26.67
CA HIS A 63 -0.74 -0.56 27.50
C HIS A 63 -1.71 -1.46 26.72
N ASP A 64 -2.10 -2.59 27.33
CA ASP A 64 -2.98 -3.59 26.72
C ASP A 64 -2.52 -4.10 25.35
N GLY A 65 -1.20 -4.18 25.15
CA GLY A 65 -0.59 -4.64 23.90
C GLY A 65 -0.48 -3.56 22.81
N TYR A 66 -0.90 -2.32 23.07
CA TYR A 66 -0.81 -1.20 22.14
C TYR A 66 0.13 -0.11 22.67
N GLY A 67 0.88 0.52 21.76
CA GLY A 67 1.77 1.63 22.07
C GLY A 67 1.44 2.85 21.23
N GLU A 68 1.84 4.01 21.73
CA GLU A 68 1.77 5.27 21.00
C GLU A 68 3.16 5.85 20.79
N HIS A 69 3.40 6.35 19.59
CA HIS A 69 4.64 7.04 19.24
C HIS A 69 4.32 8.36 18.55
N ALA A 70 4.80 9.46 19.12
CA ALA A 70 4.78 10.77 18.51
C ALA A 70 6.10 11.01 17.77
N ILE A 71 6.01 11.24 16.47
CA ILE A 71 7.15 11.60 15.62
C ILE A 71 7.10 13.11 15.40
N PRO A 72 8.03 13.89 15.98
CA PRO A 72 8.13 15.30 15.66
C PRO A 72 8.52 15.46 14.19
N LEU A 73 7.84 16.37 13.49
CA LEU A 73 8.30 16.77 12.17
C LEU A 73 9.58 17.60 12.30
N ASP A 74 10.48 17.39 11.38
CA ASP A 74 11.64 18.23 11.19
C ASP A 74 11.34 19.10 9.97
N GLY A 75 11.17 20.41 10.15
CA GLY A 75 10.59 21.28 9.13
C GLY A 75 9.22 20.79 8.64
N ASP A 76 9.11 20.57 7.33
CA ASP A 76 7.95 19.99 6.65
C ASP A 76 8.07 18.48 6.40
N CYS A 77 9.13 17.84 6.88
CA CYS A 77 9.41 16.43 6.64
C CYS A 77 9.17 15.56 7.88
N LEU A 78 8.72 14.32 7.64
CA LEU A 78 8.61 13.28 8.65
C LEU A 78 9.90 12.45 8.69
N PRO A 79 10.66 12.45 9.81
CA PRO A 79 11.86 11.63 9.94
C PRO A 79 11.51 10.16 10.24
N HIS A 80 12.03 9.24 9.44
CA HIS A 80 11.88 7.81 9.69
C HIS A 80 13.04 7.01 9.08
N GLY A 81 13.65 6.11 9.86
CA GLY A 81 14.73 5.23 9.38
C GLY A 81 15.93 5.99 8.79
N GLY A 82 16.24 7.19 9.30
CA GLY A 82 17.31 8.04 8.78
C GLY A 82 16.98 8.77 7.47
N THR A 83 15.74 8.70 6.98
CA THR A 83 15.24 9.44 5.82
C THR A 83 14.25 10.51 6.26
N LEU A 84 14.28 11.66 5.59
CA LEU A 84 13.31 12.75 5.74
C LEU A 84 12.27 12.63 4.63
N TYR A 85 11.01 12.37 4.96
CA TYR A 85 9.94 12.22 3.97
C TYR A 85 9.13 13.50 3.86
N GLY A 86 9.12 14.11 2.67
CA GLY A 86 8.37 15.35 2.44
C GLY A 86 6.86 15.16 2.36
N ASP A 87 6.41 13.94 2.01
CA ASP A 87 5.00 13.64 1.84
C ASP A 87 4.61 12.33 2.54
N TRP A 88 3.38 12.29 3.03
CA TRP A 88 2.79 11.08 3.57
C TRP A 88 1.28 11.00 3.34
N SER A 89 0.79 9.77 3.20
CA SER A 89 -0.63 9.46 3.04
C SER A 89 -1.10 8.52 4.15
N VAL A 90 -2.35 8.67 4.57
CA VAL A 90 -3.04 7.74 5.48
C VAL A 90 -4.09 7.00 4.67
N CYS A 91 -3.99 5.67 4.62
CA CYS A 91 -4.83 4.85 3.74
C CYS A 91 -5.21 3.49 4.36
N GLY A 92 -6.23 2.85 3.79
CA GLY A 92 -6.53 1.44 4.04
C GLY A 92 -5.54 0.51 3.34
N ALA A 93 -5.55 -0.78 3.68
CA ALA A 93 -4.63 -1.76 3.09
C ALA A 93 -4.75 -1.84 1.56
N GLU A 94 -5.96 -1.59 1.05
CA GLU A 94 -6.34 -1.72 -0.36
C GLU A 94 -5.76 -0.61 -1.24
N ALA A 95 -5.40 0.52 -0.63
CA ALA A 95 -4.89 1.71 -1.32
C ALA A 95 -3.36 1.80 -1.32
N LEU A 96 -2.66 0.82 -0.73
CA LEU A 96 -1.21 0.74 -0.77
C LEU A 96 -0.73 0.21 -2.12
N ARG A 97 -0.47 1.12 -3.07
CA ARG A 97 0.30 0.82 -4.28
C ARG A 97 1.63 1.59 -4.22
N PRO A 98 2.80 0.93 -4.34
CA PRO A 98 4.07 1.64 -4.45
C PRO A 98 4.03 2.62 -5.62
N HIS A 99 4.57 3.83 -5.49
CA HIS A 99 4.63 4.72 -6.65
C HIS A 99 5.69 4.16 -7.61
N GLY A 100 5.39 4.15 -8.90
CA GLY A 100 6.31 3.65 -9.92
C GLY A 100 6.24 2.15 -10.23
N THR A 101 5.32 1.38 -9.64
CA THR A 101 4.97 0.09 -10.26
C THR A 101 4.26 0.36 -11.58
N ALA A 102 4.92 0.05 -12.69
CA ALA A 102 4.31 0.14 -14.01
C ALA A 102 2.99 -0.64 -13.99
N HIS A 103 1.89 0.05 -14.31
CA HIS A 103 0.61 -0.62 -14.49
C HIS A 103 0.74 -1.62 -15.64
N VAL A 104 0.15 -2.79 -15.47
CA VAL A 104 0.09 -3.83 -16.50
C VAL A 104 -1.36 -4.21 -16.76
N THR A 105 -1.65 -4.59 -18.00
CA THR A 105 -2.95 -5.06 -18.45
C THR A 105 -2.79 -6.47 -19.02
N PRO A 106 -3.61 -7.46 -18.61
CA PRO A 106 -3.61 -8.76 -19.26
C PRO A 106 -4.39 -8.65 -20.59
N VAL A 107 -3.82 -9.18 -21.66
CA VAL A 107 -4.46 -9.27 -22.97
C VAL A 107 -4.47 -10.72 -23.45
N CYS A 108 -5.45 -11.07 -24.27
CA CYS A 108 -5.52 -12.38 -24.90
C CYS A 108 -4.31 -12.61 -25.79
N ASP A 109 -3.60 -13.71 -25.56
CA ASP A 109 -2.43 -14.12 -26.34
C ASP A 109 -2.72 -14.42 -27.84
N ILE A 110 -3.99 -14.56 -28.24
CA ILE A 110 -4.40 -14.73 -29.64
C ILE A 110 -4.85 -13.44 -30.29
N CYS A 111 -5.83 -12.76 -29.68
CA CYS A 111 -6.52 -11.65 -30.34
C CYS A 111 -6.09 -10.28 -29.83
N GLY A 112 -5.32 -10.22 -28.74
CA GLY A 112 -4.85 -8.97 -28.13
C GLY A 112 -5.93 -8.19 -27.37
N SER A 113 -7.15 -8.71 -27.24
CA SER A 113 -8.22 -8.07 -26.46
C SER A 113 -7.90 -8.12 -24.96
N ASP A 114 -8.20 -7.05 -24.23
CA ASP A 114 -8.12 -6.96 -22.76
C ASP A 114 -9.42 -7.41 -22.07
N ASP A 115 -10.43 -7.83 -22.84
CA ASP A 115 -11.70 -8.36 -22.35
C ASP A 115 -11.55 -9.84 -21.94
N LEU A 116 -10.89 -10.03 -20.81
CA LEU A 116 -10.62 -11.32 -20.18
C LEU A 116 -11.44 -11.49 -18.89
N VAL A 117 -11.96 -12.70 -18.66
CA VAL A 117 -12.59 -13.11 -17.40
C VAL A 117 -11.86 -14.32 -16.83
N LYS A 118 -11.92 -14.49 -15.52
CA LYS A 118 -11.23 -15.58 -14.81
C LYS A 118 -12.20 -16.32 -13.90
N ASP A 119 -12.03 -17.63 -13.80
CA ASP A 119 -12.77 -18.42 -12.84
C ASP A 119 -12.37 -18.05 -11.41
N ALA A 120 -13.37 -17.93 -10.55
CA ALA A 120 -13.19 -17.43 -9.19
C ALA A 120 -14.17 -18.04 -8.19
N ALA A 121 -13.74 -18.11 -6.93
CA ALA A 121 -14.62 -18.36 -5.80
C ALA A 121 -14.92 -17.05 -5.09
N ALA A 122 -16.18 -16.85 -4.72
CA ALA A 122 -16.62 -15.75 -3.86
C ALA A 122 -17.14 -16.29 -2.53
N VAL A 123 -16.91 -15.54 -1.45
CA VAL A 123 -17.41 -15.84 -0.10
C VAL A 123 -18.36 -14.75 0.36
N TRP A 124 -19.37 -15.11 1.15
CA TRP A 124 -20.30 -14.14 1.74
C TRP A 124 -19.62 -13.39 2.89
N ASP A 125 -19.36 -12.10 2.69
CA ASP A 125 -18.87 -11.20 3.72
C ASP A 125 -20.03 -10.77 4.61
N ARG A 126 -20.00 -11.17 5.89
CA ARG A 126 -21.05 -10.83 6.86
C ARG A 126 -21.02 -9.37 7.29
N GLU A 127 -19.87 -8.73 7.29
CA GLU A 127 -19.73 -7.33 7.69
C GLU A 127 -20.18 -6.41 6.55
N ALA A 128 -19.69 -6.68 5.33
CA ALA A 128 -20.05 -5.92 4.14
C ALA A 128 -21.46 -6.25 3.59
N GLN A 129 -22.07 -7.37 4.03
CA GLN A 129 -23.34 -7.89 3.51
C GLN A 129 -23.33 -8.03 1.98
N ALA A 130 -22.23 -8.56 1.44
CA ALA A 130 -22.00 -8.72 0.02
C ALA A 130 -21.13 -9.95 -0.28
N TRP A 131 -21.15 -10.42 -1.52
CA TRP A 131 -20.17 -11.38 -2.02
C TRP A 131 -18.82 -10.69 -2.21
N SER A 132 -17.75 -11.30 -1.70
CA SER A 132 -16.37 -10.85 -1.87
C SER A 132 -15.55 -11.92 -2.57
N LEU A 133 -14.63 -11.50 -3.45
CA LEU A 133 -13.72 -12.41 -4.15
C LEU A 133 -12.79 -13.09 -3.14
N ALA A 134 -12.83 -14.41 -3.06
CA ALA A 134 -12.00 -15.20 -2.15
C ALA A 134 -10.73 -15.71 -2.83
N SER A 135 -10.82 -16.17 -4.08
CA SER A 135 -9.68 -16.66 -4.87
C SER A 135 -9.99 -16.66 -6.36
N THR A 136 -8.96 -16.53 -7.17
CA THR A 136 -8.98 -16.76 -8.63
C THR A 136 -8.27 -18.07 -8.95
N TYR A 137 -8.72 -18.78 -9.98
CA TYR A 137 -8.12 -20.02 -10.48
C TYR A 137 -7.38 -19.76 -11.80
N ASP A 138 -6.74 -20.78 -12.35
CA ASP A 138 -5.93 -20.72 -13.58
C ASP A 138 -6.75 -20.49 -14.85
N SER A 139 -7.93 -21.10 -14.95
CA SER A 139 -8.83 -20.96 -16.10
C SER A 139 -9.25 -19.52 -16.36
N THR A 140 -8.87 -19.01 -17.55
CA THR A 140 -9.18 -17.66 -18.05
C THR A 140 -9.86 -17.77 -19.42
N SER A 141 -10.90 -16.96 -19.65
CA SER A 141 -11.63 -16.90 -20.92
C SER A 141 -11.55 -15.51 -21.53
N CYS A 142 -11.18 -15.41 -22.81
CA CYS A 142 -11.30 -14.19 -23.59
C CYS A 142 -12.73 -14.06 -24.13
N GLN A 143 -13.44 -12.99 -23.76
CA GLN A 143 -14.82 -12.76 -24.19
C GLN A 143 -14.91 -12.34 -25.67
N SER A 144 -13.80 -11.83 -26.24
CA SER A 144 -13.77 -11.40 -27.65
C SER A 144 -13.60 -12.54 -28.65
N CYS A 145 -12.68 -13.48 -28.39
CA CYS A 145 -12.39 -14.58 -29.31
C CYS A 145 -12.80 -15.96 -28.79
N LEU A 146 -13.35 -16.02 -27.56
CA LEU A 146 -13.80 -17.25 -26.88
C LEU A 146 -12.67 -18.25 -26.65
N ARG A 147 -11.41 -17.81 -26.65
CA ARG A 147 -10.30 -18.66 -26.20
C ARG A 147 -10.38 -18.84 -24.70
N GLU A 148 -10.24 -20.08 -24.25
CA GLU A 148 -10.24 -20.45 -22.84
C GLU A 148 -9.03 -21.32 -22.53
N GLY A 149 -8.53 -21.24 -21.30
CA GLY A 149 -7.46 -22.08 -20.78
C GLY A 149 -6.62 -21.39 -19.71
N ASP A 150 -5.58 -22.08 -19.28
CA ASP A 150 -4.75 -21.65 -18.14
C ASP A 150 -3.72 -20.58 -18.55
N ASP A 151 -3.33 -20.56 -19.83
CA ASP A 151 -2.27 -19.70 -20.40
C ASP A 151 -2.83 -18.66 -21.40
N VAL A 152 -3.99 -18.05 -21.11
CA VAL A 152 -4.61 -17.05 -22.02
C VAL A 152 -4.03 -15.63 -21.82
N GLU A 153 -3.51 -15.34 -20.63
CA GLU A 153 -3.08 -14.00 -20.22
C GLU A 153 -1.65 -13.68 -20.68
N GLN A 154 -1.51 -12.70 -21.58
CA GLN A 154 -0.25 -12.02 -21.85
C GLN A 154 -0.23 -10.65 -21.17
N TRP A 155 0.75 -10.39 -20.32
CA TRP A 155 0.85 -9.12 -19.60
C TRP A 155 1.63 -8.08 -20.41
N ILE A 156 0.99 -6.95 -20.70
CA ILE A 156 1.61 -5.80 -21.37
C ILE A 156 1.62 -4.58 -20.44
N PRO A 157 2.54 -3.61 -20.64
CA PRO A 157 2.43 -2.31 -19.97
C PRO A 157 1.07 -1.67 -20.26
N ALA A 158 0.39 -1.17 -19.23
CA ALA A 158 -0.86 -0.45 -19.39
C ALA A 158 -0.59 0.84 -20.18
N ALA A 159 -1.50 1.18 -21.10
CA ALA A 159 -1.44 2.46 -21.80
C ALA A 159 -1.54 3.60 -20.78
N ALA A 160 -0.69 4.62 -20.94
CA ALA A 160 -0.67 5.82 -20.11
C ALA A 160 -1.92 6.70 -20.32
#